data_AF-A0A1Y6ITP1-F1
#
_entry.id   AF-A0A1Y6ITP1-F1
#
_cell.length_a   1.000
_cell.length_b   1.000
_cell.length_c   1.000
_cell.angle_alpha   90.00
_cell.angle_beta   90.00
_cell.angle_gamma   90.00
#
_symmetry.space_group_name_H-M   'P 1'
#
loop_
_entity.id
_entity.type
_entity.pdbx_description
1 polymer ?
#
loop_
_entity_poly.entity_id
_entity_poly.type
_entity_poly.pdbx_seq_one_letter_code
_entity_poly.pdbx_strand_id
1 'polypeptide(L)'
;MKFQISKYLPAAFIAFVFIQSLFYKFSDAPETIYIFSTLGEWSGLDFFGAYGAYIIGTAELIASILLFSRWHGLGALLATGLMSGAVFFHLFTPLGIRMPAYDAAGRVIGDDGGLLFGMACLILLCAIYLTLKDLQSEQGILHRLVKRSHS
;
A
#
# COMPACT_ATOMS: atom_id res chain seq x y z
N MET A 1 -26.07 -0.06 10.80
CA MET A 1 -25.18 -0.96 10.03
C MET A 1 -24.68 -2.05 10.99
N LYS A 2 -24.88 -3.35 10.69
CA LYS A 2 -24.34 -4.41 11.55
C LYS A 2 -22.80 -4.44 11.42
N PHE A 3 -22.09 -4.44 12.53
CA PHE A 3 -20.63 -4.63 12.53
C PHE A 3 -20.31 -6.02 11.97
N GLN A 4 -19.42 -6.11 11.00
CA GLN A 4 -19.03 -7.35 10.32
C GLN A 4 -17.53 -7.53 10.58
N ILE A 5 -17.17 -8.34 11.57
CA ILE A 5 -15.77 -8.56 11.99
C ILE A 5 -14.89 -8.91 10.78
N SER A 6 -15.39 -9.75 9.88
CA SER A 6 -14.71 -10.17 8.65
C SER A 6 -14.47 -9.04 7.63
N LYS A 7 -14.98 -7.84 7.84
CA LYS A 7 -14.71 -6.65 7.00
C LYS A 7 -13.82 -5.66 7.74
N TYR A 8 -14.14 -5.39 9.01
CA TYR A 8 -13.46 -4.33 9.77
C TYR A 8 -12.08 -4.75 10.28
N LEU A 9 -11.86 -6.03 10.57
CA LEU A 9 -10.55 -6.50 11.02
C LEU A 9 -9.45 -6.33 9.95
N PRO A 10 -9.60 -6.86 8.71
CA PRO A 10 -8.61 -6.63 7.67
C PRO A 10 -8.49 -5.14 7.28
N ALA A 11 -9.60 -4.39 7.30
CA ALA A 11 -9.56 -2.95 7.01
C ALA A 11 -8.74 -2.17 8.04
N ALA A 12 -8.92 -2.48 9.34
CA ALA A 12 -8.14 -1.89 10.41
C ALA A 12 -6.67 -2.28 10.36
N PHE A 13 -6.38 -3.54 10.03
CA PHE A 13 -5.00 -3.99 9.83
C PHE A 13 -4.30 -3.22 8.70
N ILE A 14 -4.93 -3.11 7.52
CA ILE A 14 -4.38 -2.36 6.38
C ILE A 14 -4.14 -0.90 6.78
N ALA A 15 -5.15 -0.23 7.35
CA ALA A 15 -5.05 1.18 7.72
C ALA A 15 -4.00 1.42 8.80
N PHE A 16 -3.86 0.53 9.77
CA PHE A 16 -2.83 0.61 10.80
C PHE A 16 -1.43 0.61 10.16
N VAL A 17 -1.13 -0.34 9.28
CA VAL A 17 0.20 -0.42 8.65
C VAL A 17 0.43 0.76 7.71
N PHE A 18 -0.57 1.15 6.91
CA PHE A 18 -0.48 2.31 6.03
C PHE A 18 -0.16 3.58 6.82
N ILE A 19 -0.95 3.89 7.86
CA ILE A 19 -0.75 5.08 8.71
C ILE A 19 0.62 5.07 9.38
N GLN A 20 1.07 3.93 9.92
CA GLN A 20 2.42 3.84 10.50
C GLN A 20 3.51 4.10 9.47
N SER A 21 3.34 3.57 8.25
CA SER A 21 4.32 3.76 7.17
C SER A 21 4.45 5.23 6.71
N LEU A 22 3.40 6.05 6.92
CA LEU A 22 3.42 7.47 6.56
C LEU A 22 4.53 8.23 7.28
N PHE A 23 4.82 7.88 8.54
CA PHE A 23 5.90 8.53 9.28
C PHE A 23 7.23 8.46 8.52
N TYR A 24 7.58 7.28 8.01
CA TYR A 24 8.80 7.08 7.22
C TYR A 24 8.74 7.84 5.89
N LYS A 25 7.59 7.81 5.19
CA LYS A 25 7.42 8.42 3.88
C LYS A 25 7.44 9.95 3.88
N PHE A 26 6.97 10.58 4.97
CA PHE A 26 6.90 12.05 5.09
C PHE A 26 8.03 12.64 5.96
N SER A 27 8.94 11.82 6.50
CA SER A 27 10.10 12.28 7.27
C SER A 27 11.43 12.11 6.54
N ASP A 28 11.40 11.75 5.26
CA ASP A 28 12.59 11.43 4.46
C ASP A 28 13.50 10.39 5.15
N ALA A 29 12.88 9.34 5.71
CA ALA A 29 13.63 8.27 6.35
C ALA A 29 14.62 7.61 5.36
N PRO A 30 15.83 7.23 5.77
CA PRO A 30 16.84 6.64 4.88
C PRO A 30 16.32 5.43 4.09
N GLU A 31 15.50 4.57 4.71
CA GLU A 31 14.85 3.44 4.05
C GLU A 31 13.93 3.88 2.92
N THR A 32 13.17 4.96 3.13
CA THR A 32 12.25 5.51 2.14
C THR A 32 13.03 6.12 0.98
N ILE A 33 14.05 6.92 1.28
CA ILE A 33 14.91 7.52 0.25
C ILE A 33 15.50 6.42 -0.63
N TYR A 34 16.07 5.38 -0.03
CA TYR A 34 16.64 4.25 -0.76
C TYR A 34 15.63 3.60 -1.71
N ILE A 35 14.42 3.30 -1.24
CA ILE A 35 13.38 2.66 -2.06
C ILE A 35 13.05 3.52 -3.28
N PHE A 36 12.73 4.80 -3.06
CA PHE A 36 12.25 5.65 -4.15
C PHE A 36 13.38 6.11 -5.07
N SER A 37 14.57 6.42 -4.57
CA SER A 37 15.71 6.75 -5.42
C SER A 37 16.10 5.57 -6.32
N THR A 38 16.13 4.35 -5.79
CA THR A 38 16.40 3.14 -6.57
C THR A 38 15.39 2.96 -7.70
N LEU A 39 14.10 3.16 -7.42
CA LEU A 39 13.05 3.05 -8.44
C LEU A 39 13.09 4.22 -9.45
N GLY A 40 13.41 5.43 -8.99
CA GLY A 40 13.59 6.61 -9.85
C GLY A 40 14.71 6.40 -10.84
N GLU A 41 15.89 5.97 -10.36
CA GLU A 41 17.05 5.64 -11.19
C GLU A 41 16.75 4.49 -12.16
N TRP A 42 16.14 3.41 -11.69
CA TRP A 42 15.80 2.26 -12.53
C TRP A 42 14.81 2.61 -13.65
N SER A 43 13.80 3.42 -13.35
CA SER A 43 12.77 3.81 -14.32
C SER A 43 13.17 4.99 -15.21
N GLY A 44 14.24 5.72 -14.87
CA GLY A 44 14.59 7.00 -15.48
C GLY A 44 13.62 8.13 -15.14
N LEU A 45 12.82 7.98 -14.08
CA LEU A 45 11.85 8.96 -13.62
C LEU A 45 12.36 9.67 -12.36
N ASP A 46 13.23 10.66 -12.54
CA ASP A 46 13.81 11.44 -11.43
C ASP A 46 12.74 12.05 -10.52
N PHE A 47 11.61 12.49 -11.10
CA PHE A 47 10.46 12.97 -10.33
C PHE A 47 9.90 11.90 -9.38
N PHE A 48 9.86 10.64 -9.81
CA PHE A 48 9.40 9.54 -8.95
C PHE A 48 10.40 9.24 -7.83
N GLY A 49 11.70 9.37 -8.12
CA GLY A 49 12.74 9.29 -7.09
C GLY A 49 12.59 10.37 -6.02
N ALA A 50 12.29 11.60 -6.42
CA ALA A 50 12.17 12.73 -5.50
C ALA A 50 10.82 12.80 -4.76
N TYR A 51 9.71 12.48 -5.43
CA TYR A 51 8.36 12.70 -4.91
C TYR A 51 7.52 11.43 -4.74
N GLY A 52 8.02 10.27 -5.18
CA GLY A 52 7.27 9.01 -5.14
C GLY A 52 6.80 8.64 -3.74
N ALA A 53 7.64 8.85 -2.72
CA ALA A 53 7.29 8.60 -1.32
C ALA A 53 6.04 9.37 -0.89
N TYR A 54 6.00 10.66 -1.21
CA TYR A 54 4.89 11.56 -0.88
C TYR A 54 3.61 11.19 -1.63
N ILE A 55 3.74 10.82 -2.91
CA ILE A 55 2.60 10.40 -3.75
C ILE A 55 1.98 9.12 -3.21
N ILE A 56 2.81 8.10 -2.96
CA ILE A 56 2.36 6.81 -2.43
C ILE A 56 1.80 6.97 -1.01
N GLY A 57 2.49 7.72 -0.14
CA GLY A 57 2.01 8.00 1.23
C GLY A 57 0.67 8.73 1.24
N THR A 58 0.46 9.68 0.33
CA THR A 58 -0.84 10.37 0.20
C THR A 58 -1.93 9.39 -0.26
N ALA A 59 -1.63 8.51 -1.22
CA ALA A 59 -2.57 7.50 -1.68
C ALA A 59 -2.92 6.47 -0.58
N GLU A 60 -1.96 6.06 0.25
CA GLU A 60 -2.16 5.19 1.41
C GLU A 60 -3.03 5.85 2.48
N LEU A 61 -2.84 7.15 2.74
CA LEU A 61 -3.70 7.91 3.64
C LEU A 61 -5.14 7.97 3.13
N ILE A 62 -5.31 8.26 1.83
CA ILE A 62 -6.63 8.25 1.18
C ILE A 62 -7.27 6.86 1.29
N ALA A 63 -6.53 5.79 0.97
CA ALA A 63 -7.02 4.43 1.09
C ALA A 63 -7.49 4.11 2.52
N SER A 64 -6.71 4.51 3.52
CA SER A 64 -7.02 4.33 4.94
C SER A 64 -8.32 5.03 5.34
N ILE A 65 -8.54 6.26 4.89
CA ILE A 65 -9.79 7.00 5.13
C ILE A 65 -10.97 6.31 4.42
N LEU A 66 -10.80 5.93 3.15
CA LEU A 66 -11.86 5.34 2.36
C LEU A 66 -12.34 4.00 2.93
N LEU A 67 -11.43 3.17 3.47
CA LEU A 67 -11.72 1.88 4.10
C LEU A 67 -12.74 1.97 5.25
N PHE A 68 -12.85 3.11 5.93
CA PHE A 68 -13.82 3.32 7.02
C PHE A 68 -15.01 4.21 6.62
N SER A 69 -15.11 4.58 5.34
CA SER A 69 -16.19 5.41 4.82
C SER A 69 -17.21 4.57 4.04
N ARG A 70 -18.24 5.24 3.51
CA ARG A 70 -19.16 4.64 2.53
C ARG A 70 -18.41 4.09 1.30
N TRP A 71 -17.24 4.64 0.98
CA TRP A 71 -16.38 4.28 -0.15
C TRP A 71 -15.42 3.11 0.13
N HIS A 72 -15.74 2.25 1.10
CA HIS A 72 -14.91 1.12 1.50
C HIS A 72 -14.34 0.31 0.32
N GLY A 73 -15.17 -0.04 -0.67
CA GLY A 73 -14.72 -0.79 -1.84
C GLY A 73 -13.64 -0.07 -2.65
N LEU A 74 -13.73 1.24 -2.81
CA LEU A 74 -12.69 2.03 -3.48
C LEU A 74 -11.40 2.09 -2.67
N GLY A 75 -11.50 2.19 -1.34
CA GLY A 75 -10.34 2.12 -0.45
C GLY A 75 -9.63 0.77 -0.53
N ALA A 76 -10.39 -0.33 -0.56
CA ALA A 76 -9.85 -1.67 -0.74
C ALA A 76 -9.16 -1.84 -2.11
N LEU A 77 -9.81 -1.36 -3.18
CA LEU A 77 -9.24 -1.41 -4.53
C LEU A 77 -7.96 -0.60 -4.65
N LEU A 78 -7.92 0.60 -4.05
CA LEU A 78 -6.72 1.43 -4.01
C LEU A 78 -5.58 0.75 -3.26
N ALA A 79 -5.87 0.15 -2.09
CA ALA A 79 -4.89 -0.64 -1.35
C ALA A 79 -4.36 -1.84 -2.15
N THR A 80 -5.23 -2.54 -2.89
CA THR A 80 -4.83 -3.62 -3.81
C THR A 80 -3.88 -3.09 -4.89
N GLY A 81 -4.17 -1.94 -5.50
CA GLY A 81 -3.30 -1.33 -6.51
C GLY A 81 -1.93 -0.96 -5.96
N LEU A 82 -1.89 -0.27 -4.81
CA LEU A 82 -0.66 0.15 -4.15
C LEU A 82 0.24 -1.03 -3.79
N MET A 83 -0.33 -2.07 -3.16
CA MET A 83 0.45 -3.24 -2.75
C MET A 83 0.83 -4.14 -3.92
N SER A 84 0.01 -4.21 -4.98
CA SER A 84 0.41 -4.88 -6.22
C SER A 84 1.64 -4.20 -6.82
N GLY A 85 1.67 -2.86 -6.83
CA GLY A 85 2.84 -2.09 -7.26
C GLY A 85 4.07 -2.37 -6.40
N ALA A 86 3.93 -2.33 -5.07
CA ALA A 86 5.03 -2.63 -4.15
C ALA A 86 5.61 -4.05 -4.38
N VAL A 87 4.75 -5.07 -4.41
CA VAL A 87 5.16 -6.47 -4.65
C VAL A 87 5.81 -6.61 -6.02
N PHE A 88 5.25 -6.01 -7.06
CA PHE A 88 5.83 -6.01 -8.40
C PHE A 88 7.24 -5.40 -8.39
N PHE A 89 7.42 -4.23 -7.77
CA PHE A 89 8.71 -3.56 -7.76
C PHE A 89 9.77 -4.32 -6.97
N HIS A 90 9.41 -4.96 -5.85
CA HIS A 90 10.34 -5.84 -5.13
C HIS A 90 10.81 -7.04 -5.95
N LEU A 91 9.97 -7.58 -6.84
CA LEU A 91 10.27 -8.81 -7.59
C LEU A 91 10.91 -8.57 -8.96
N PHE A 92 10.56 -7.47 -9.63
CA PHE A 92 10.90 -7.24 -11.04
C PHE A 92 11.80 -6.02 -11.25
N THR A 93 12.31 -5.40 -10.19
CA THR A 93 13.26 -4.28 -10.26
C THR A 93 14.49 -4.51 -9.37
N PRO A 94 15.53 -3.68 -9.49
CA PRO A 94 16.72 -3.75 -8.63
C PRO A 94 16.45 -3.54 -7.14
N LEU A 95 15.23 -3.17 -6.75
CA LEU A 95 14.85 -2.99 -5.34
C LEU A 95 15.10 -4.28 -4.52
N GLY A 96 14.68 -5.44 -5.04
CA GLY A 96 14.83 -6.73 -4.37
C GLY A 96 13.97 -6.88 -3.11
N ILE A 97 14.06 -8.03 -2.42
CA ILE A 97 13.19 -8.34 -1.26
C ILE A 97 13.75 -7.78 0.06
N ARG A 98 15.07 -7.80 0.26
CA ARG A 98 15.73 -7.37 1.50
C ARG A 98 16.04 -5.89 1.44
N MET A 99 15.48 -5.11 2.34
CA MET A 99 15.71 -3.67 2.42
C MET A 99 16.82 -3.37 3.43
N PRO A 100 17.74 -2.43 3.13
CA PRO A 100 18.75 -2.02 4.07
C PRO A 100 18.12 -1.42 5.33
N ALA A 101 18.67 -1.75 6.50
CA ALA A 101 18.31 -1.18 7.78
C ALA A 101 19.34 -0.13 8.19
N TYR A 102 18.87 1.01 8.70
CA TYR A 102 19.73 2.15 9.02
C TYR A 102 19.78 2.43 10.53
N ASP A 103 20.92 2.90 11.01
CA ASP A 103 21.03 3.49 12.35
C ASP A 103 20.57 4.96 12.35
N ALA A 104 20.56 5.58 13.54
CA ALA A 104 20.21 6.99 13.69
C ALA A 104 21.17 7.97 12.98
N ALA A 105 22.36 7.50 12.57
CA ALA A 105 23.33 8.28 11.80
C ALA A 105 23.19 8.03 10.28
N GLY A 106 22.20 7.25 9.84
CA GLY A 106 21.94 6.93 8.43
C GLY A 106 22.92 5.92 7.84
N ARG A 107 23.62 5.14 8.67
CA ARG A 107 24.55 4.09 8.21
C ARG A 107 23.83 2.76 8.11
N VAL A 108 24.14 1.98 7.08
CA VAL A 108 23.60 0.63 6.91
C VAL A 108 24.18 -0.28 7.99
N ILE A 109 23.30 -0.86 8.80
CA ILE A 109 23.66 -1.78 9.90
C ILE A 109 23.21 -3.22 9.64
N GLY A 110 22.47 -3.46 8.55
CA GLY A 110 21.98 -4.78 8.18
C GLY A 110 20.86 -4.69 7.14
N ASP A 111 19.99 -5.70 7.13
CA ASP A 111 18.78 -5.74 6.33
C ASP A 111 17.53 -6.07 7.18
N ASP A 112 16.35 -5.75 6.66
CA ASP A 112 15.06 -5.96 7.30
C ASP A 112 14.57 -7.43 7.27
N GLY A 113 15.35 -8.36 6.74
CA GLY A 113 14.99 -9.77 6.60
C GLY A 113 13.84 -10.03 5.60
N GLY A 114 13.46 -9.05 4.77
CA GLY A 114 12.29 -9.13 3.89
C GLY A 114 10.97 -8.80 4.58
N LEU A 115 11.00 -8.14 5.74
CA LEU A 115 9.82 -7.74 6.51
C LEU A 115 8.90 -6.84 5.68
N LEU A 116 9.45 -5.82 5.00
CA LEU A 116 8.64 -4.90 4.19
C LEU A 116 7.90 -5.65 3.07
N PHE A 117 8.59 -6.55 2.36
CA PHE A 117 8.00 -7.36 1.31
C PHE A 117 6.92 -8.32 1.84
N GLY A 118 7.20 -9.02 2.95
CA GLY A 118 6.24 -9.90 3.58
C GLY A 118 4.97 -9.16 4.02
N MET A 119 5.12 -7.94 4.53
CA MET A 119 4.01 -7.08 4.90
C MET A 119 3.21 -6.60 3.70
N ALA A 120 3.87 -6.20 2.61
CA ALA A 120 3.21 -5.86 1.36
C ALA A 120 2.36 -7.03 0.82
N CYS A 121 2.88 -8.26 0.87
CA CYS A 121 2.14 -9.46 0.47
C CYS A 121 0.90 -9.70 1.35
N LEU A 122 1.04 -9.59 2.68
CA LEU A 122 -0.07 -9.82 3.59
C LEU A 122 -1.18 -8.77 3.41
N ILE A 123 -0.81 -7.50 3.29
CA ILE A 123 -1.76 -6.41 3.02
C ILE A 123 -2.43 -6.62 1.67
N LEU A 124 -1.69 -7.04 0.64
CA LEU A 124 -2.26 -7.35 -0.67
C LEU A 124 -3.35 -8.42 -0.59
N LEU A 125 -3.11 -9.51 0.14
CA LEU A 125 -4.10 -10.57 0.36
C LEU A 125 -5.36 -10.04 1.07
N CYS A 126 -5.19 -9.24 2.13
CA CYS A 126 -6.31 -8.61 2.84
C CYS A 126 -7.08 -7.65 1.93
N ALA A 127 -6.38 -6.84 1.13
CA ALA A 127 -6.98 -5.86 0.23
C ALA A 127 -7.75 -6.54 -0.91
N ILE A 128 -7.20 -7.58 -1.53
CA ILE A 128 -7.89 -8.38 -2.56
C ILE A 128 -9.15 -9.01 -1.97
N TYR A 129 -9.06 -9.61 -0.79
CA TYR A 129 -10.22 -10.19 -0.12
C TYR A 129 -11.35 -9.15 0.09
N LEU A 130 -11.01 -7.94 0.57
CA LEU A 130 -11.98 -6.87 0.75
C LEU A 130 -12.57 -6.36 -0.58
N THR A 131 -11.73 -6.22 -1.60
CA THR A 131 -12.15 -5.81 -2.95
C THR A 131 -13.15 -6.80 -3.55
N LEU A 132 -12.84 -8.10 -3.50
CA LEU A 132 -13.73 -9.16 -3.99
C LEU A 132 -15.04 -9.21 -3.20
N LYS A 133 -14.98 -9.02 -1.88
CA LYS A 133 -16.17 -8.97 -1.02
C LYS A 133 -17.08 -7.80 -1.35
N ASP A 134 -16.53 -6.63 -1.67
CA ASP A 134 -17.33 -5.46 -2.10
C ASP A 134 -17.91 -5.66 -3.50
N LEU A 135 -17.20 -6.36 -4.40
CA LEU A 135 -17.71 -6.75 -5.73
C LEU A 135 -18.84 -7.78 -5.68
N GLN A 136 -18.82 -8.69 -4.71
CA GLN A 136 -19.84 -9.74 -4.54
C GLN A 136 -21.07 -9.26 -3.74
N SER A 137 -20.97 -8.13 -3.03
CA SER A 137 -22.08 -7.61 -2.26
C SER A 137 -22.99 -6.74 -3.13
N GLU A 138 -24.28 -7.06 -3.21
CA GLU A 138 -25.29 -6.20 -3.87
C GLU A 138 -25.31 -4.75 -3.33
N GLN A 139 -24.92 -4.59 -2.05
CA GLN A 139 -24.80 -3.28 -1.40
C GLN A 139 -23.41 -2.65 -1.54
N GLY A 140 -22.45 -3.35 -2.14
CA GLY A 140 -21.10 -2.85 -2.42
C GLY A 140 -21.09 -1.73 -3.46
N ILE A 141 -20.15 -0.81 -3.32
CA ILE A 141 -20.00 0.28 -4.28
C ILE A 141 -19.39 -0.23 -5.57
N LEU A 142 -18.38 -1.10 -5.49
CA LEU A 142 -17.75 -1.67 -6.67
C LEU A 142 -18.75 -2.49 -7.48
N HIS A 143 -19.58 -3.30 -6.82
CA HIS A 143 -20.66 -4.04 -7.46
C HIS A 143 -21.60 -3.13 -8.26
N ARG A 144 -22.06 -2.04 -7.65
CA ARG A 144 -22.95 -1.07 -8.33
C ARG A 144 -22.27 -0.36 -9.51
N LEU A 145 -21.00 0.00 -9.38
CA LEU A 145 -20.24 0.64 -10.46
C LEU A 145 -20.09 -0.29 -11.66
N VAL A 146 -19.72 -1.56 -11.43
CA VAL A 146 -19.58 -2.56 -12.50
C VAL A 146 -20.93 -2.83 -13.16
N LYS A 147 -21.98 -3.07 -12.38
CA LYS A 147 -23.33 -3.34 -12.91
C LYS A 147 -23.88 -2.18 -13.74
N ARG A 148 -23.61 -0.92 -13.34
CA ARG A 148 -24.02 0.27 -14.09
C ARG A 148 -23.27 0.45 -15.40
N SER A 149 -22.04 -0.07 -15.53
CA SER A 149 -21.25 0.01 -16.78
C SER A 149 -21.75 -0.95 -17.87
N HIS A 150 -22.59 -1.92 -17.52
CA HIS A 150 -23.11 -2.94 -18.44
C HIS A 150 -24.62 -2.82 -18.71
N SER A 151 -25.23 -1.69 -18.36
CA SER A 151 -26.62 -1.33 -18.64
C SER A 151 -26.68 -0.10 -19.53
#